data_AF-A0A2V6KEK2-F1
#
_entry.id   AF-A0A2V6KEK2-F1
#
_cell.length_a   1.000
_cell.length_b   1.000
_cell.length_c   1.000
_cell.angle_alpha   90.00
_cell.angle_beta   90.00
_cell.angle_gamma   90.00
#
_symmetry.space_group_name_H-M   'P 1'
#
loop_
_entity.id
_entity.type
_entity.pdbx_description
1 polymer ?
#
loop_
_entity_poly.entity_id
_entity_poly.type
_entity_poly.pdbx_seq_one_letter_code
_entity_poly.pdbx_strand_id
1 'polypeptide(L)'
;MIFLARDPVERVWSQLSMDVRAGSVPQVDTADVGQVTRYLLNPAVLLRSYPSKIVARWRRYVRPDLFRIYFFDDLERDPAGLRRSILSFLGADPRKPSGRLTASYNAQAGKEKLPLTDKIRSALAQFFKQELKACVTELGGPAKKWPARYGFSLLLLFLQLMDDFDILFWCDWVA
;
A
#
# COMPACT_ATOMS: atom_id res chain seq x y z
N MET A 1 12.96 7.52 -10.74
CA MET A 1 11.62 6.97 -10.50
C MET A 1 11.28 7.06 -9.02
N ILE A 2 10.05 7.50 -8.71
CA ILE A 2 9.52 7.60 -7.34
C ILE A 2 8.30 6.69 -7.26
N PHE A 3 8.24 5.84 -6.23
CA PHE A 3 7.03 5.06 -5.92
C PHE A 3 6.54 5.41 -4.52
N LEU A 4 5.30 5.91 -4.42
CA LEU A 4 4.65 6.19 -3.15
C LEU A 4 3.80 4.97 -2.75
N ALA A 5 4.37 4.12 -1.89
CA ALA A 5 3.71 2.95 -1.37
C ALA A 5 2.62 3.34 -0.37
N ARG A 6 1.52 2.60 -0.40
CA ARG A 6 0.42 2.72 0.57
C ARG A 6 -0.06 1.32 0.90
N ASP A 7 -0.49 1.16 2.15
CA ASP A 7 -1.14 -0.03 2.66
C ASP A 7 -2.16 -0.58 1.63
N PRO A 8 -2.06 -1.86 1.25
CA PRO A 8 -2.90 -2.44 0.19
C PRO A 8 -4.39 -2.40 0.51
N VAL A 9 -4.79 -2.54 1.78
CA VAL A 9 -6.19 -2.47 2.22
C VAL A 9 -6.73 -1.06 2.02
N GLU A 10 -6.00 -0.07 2.54
CA GLU A 10 -6.32 1.36 2.39
C GLU A 10 -6.32 1.81 0.92
N ARG A 11 -5.42 1.25 0.11
CA ARG A 11 -5.30 1.56 -1.32
C ARG A 11 -6.55 1.13 -2.08
N VAL A 12 -6.96 -0.13 -1.95
CA VAL A 12 -8.17 -0.65 -2.60
C VAL A 12 -9.37 0.17 -2.17
N TRP A 13 -9.54 0.37 -0.86
CA TRP A 13 -10.73 1.05 -0.35
C TRP A 13 -10.83 2.49 -0.88
N SER A 14 -9.67 3.16 -0.99
CA SER A 14 -9.58 4.49 -1.58
C SER A 14 -9.88 4.49 -3.08
N GLN A 15 -9.47 3.47 -3.84
CA GLN A 15 -9.80 3.34 -5.26
C GLN A 15 -11.30 3.06 -5.44
N LEU A 16 -11.87 2.14 -4.67
CA LEU A 16 -13.31 1.84 -4.70
C LEU A 16 -14.14 3.09 -4.42
N SER A 17 -13.82 3.82 -3.36
CA SER A 17 -14.50 5.08 -3.01
C SER A 17 -14.38 6.13 -4.13
N MET A 18 -13.25 6.14 -4.85
CA MET A 18 -13.04 7.04 -5.97
C MET A 18 -13.89 6.64 -7.18
N ASP A 19 -13.92 5.36 -7.53
CA ASP A 19 -14.63 4.84 -8.70
C ASP A 19 -16.14 4.96 -8.54
N VAL A 20 -16.66 4.69 -7.33
CA VAL A 20 -18.07 4.91 -6.99
C VAL A 20 -18.45 6.38 -7.11
N ARG A 21 -17.61 7.27 -6.57
CA ARG A 21 -17.84 8.73 -6.68
C ARG A 21 -17.74 9.24 -8.12
N ALA A 22 -16.87 8.65 -8.93
CA ALA A 22 -16.72 8.99 -10.34
C ALA A 22 -17.85 8.39 -11.21
N GLY A 23 -18.75 7.58 -10.64
CA GLY A 23 -19.79 6.86 -11.37
C GLY A 23 -19.24 5.76 -12.28
N SER A 24 -17.97 5.40 -12.15
CA SER A 24 -17.32 4.34 -12.93
C SER A 24 -17.68 2.94 -12.43
N VAL A 25 -18.14 2.85 -11.18
CA VAL A 25 -18.68 1.63 -10.56
C VAL A 25 -20.00 2.00 -9.87
N PRO A 26 -21.01 1.12 -9.89
CA PRO A 26 -22.25 1.33 -9.14
C PRO A 26 -21.99 1.55 -7.64
N GLN A 27 -22.97 2.12 -6.93
CA GLN A 27 -22.93 2.16 -5.47
C GLN A 27 -22.74 0.75 -4.92
N VAL A 28 -21.79 0.59 -4.01
CA VAL A 28 -21.47 -0.69 -3.38
C VAL A 28 -22.02 -0.69 -1.96
N ASP A 29 -22.71 -1.76 -1.61
CA ASP A 29 -23.06 -2.01 -0.21
C ASP A 29 -21.79 -2.33 0.58
N THR A 30 -21.39 -1.40 1.46
CA THR A 30 -20.21 -1.52 2.32
C THR A 30 -20.34 -2.56 3.44
N ALA A 31 -21.48 -3.26 3.55
CA ALA A 31 -21.65 -4.42 4.41
C ALA A 31 -21.50 -5.77 3.66
N ASP A 32 -21.50 -5.74 2.32
CA ASP A 32 -21.43 -6.91 1.45
C ASP A 32 -19.98 -7.19 1.01
N VAL A 33 -19.37 -8.16 1.70
CA VAL A 33 -18.02 -8.66 1.39
C VAL A 33 -17.93 -9.22 -0.03
N GLY A 34 -19.00 -9.80 -0.56
CA GLY A 34 -19.04 -10.38 -1.89
C GLY A 34 -18.88 -9.33 -2.99
N GLN A 35 -19.57 -8.20 -2.87
CA GLN A 35 -19.43 -7.08 -3.81
C GLN A 35 -18.02 -6.48 -3.78
N VAL A 36 -17.47 -6.26 -2.59
CA VAL A 36 -16.09 -5.76 -2.43
C VAL A 36 -15.06 -6.75 -3.02
N THR A 37 -15.27 -8.05 -2.82
CA THR A 37 -14.40 -9.10 -3.37
C THR A 37 -14.45 -9.14 -4.90
N ARG A 38 -15.64 -9.01 -5.51
CA ARG A 38 -15.75 -8.94 -6.99
C ARG A 38 -15.00 -7.73 -7.55
N TYR A 39 -15.10 -6.58 -6.89
CA TYR A 39 -14.35 -5.39 -7.27
C TYR A 39 -12.83 -5.60 -7.17
N LEU A 40 -12.36 -6.22 -6.07
CA LEU A 40 -10.95 -6.59 -5.88
C LEU A 40 -10.40 -7.48 -7.00
N LEU A 41 -11.20 -8.45 -7.44
CA LEU A 41 -10.81 -9.44 -8.45
C LEU A 41 -10.72 -8.85 -9.86
N ASN A 42 -11.15 -7.61 -10.07
CA ASN A 42 -10.87 -6.91 -11.31
C ASN A 42 -9.34 -6.82 -11.52
N PRO A 43 -8.77 -7.36 -12.61
CA PRO A 43 -7.33 -7.39 -12.82
C PRO A 43 -6.65 -6.02 -12.72
N ALA A 44 -7.32 -4.94 -13.16
CA ALA A 44 -6.77 -3.58 -13.09
C ALA A 44 -6.65 -3.08 -11.64
N VAL A 45 -7.62 -3.40 -10.79
CA VAL A 45 -7.61 -3.06 -9.35
C VAL A 45 -6.58 -3.91 -8.62
N LEU A 46 -6.57 -5.21 -8.90
CA LEU A 46 -5.68 -6.16 -8.27
C LEU A 46 -4.21 -5.81 -8.56
N LEU A 47 -3.83 -5.60 -9.83
CA LEU A 47 -2.45 -5.31 -10.20
C LEU A 47 -1.90 -4.03 -9.58
N ARG A 48 -2.78 -3.05 -9.32
CA ARG A 48 -2.39 -1.80 -8.67
C ARG A 48 -2.25 -1.97 -7.16
N SER A 49 -2.93 -2.92 -6.55
CA SER A 49 -3.03 -3.04 -5.09
C SER A 49 -1.93 -3.89 -4.43
N TYR A 50 -0.93 -4.38 -5.18
CA TYR A 50 0.20 -5.15 -4.67
C TYR A 50 1.51 -4.35 -4.75
N PRO A 51 1.76 -3.41 -3.81
CA PRO A 51 2.97 -2.59 -3.84
C PRO A 51 4.28 -3.40 -3.83
N SER A 52 4.35 -4.55 -3.14
CA SER A 52 5.54 -5.40 -3.12
C SER A 52 5.89 -5.90 -4.53
N LYS A 53 4.90 -6.41 -5.26
CA LYS A 53 5.04 -6.91 -6.63
C LYS A 53 5.39 -5.79 -7.61
N ILE A 54 4.79 -4.61 -7.45
CA ILE A 54 5.09 -3.44 -8.26
C ILE A 54 6.57 -3.05 -8.07
N VAL A 55 7.01 -2.91 -6.83
CA VAL A 55 8.39 -2.54 -6.49
C VAL A 55 9.37 -3.59 -7.01
N ALA A 56 9.10 -4.88 -6.78
CA ALA A 56 9.95 -5.97 -7.26
C ALA A 56 10.09 -5.94 -8.79
N ARG A 57 9.01 -5.65 -9.54
CA ARG A 57 9.07 -5.52 -10.99
C ARG A 57 9.97 -4.37 -11.43
N TRP A 58 9.85 -3.20 -10.80
CA TRP A 58 10.66 -2.04 -11.16
C TRP A 58 12.14 -2.19 -10.78
N ARG A 59 12.44 -2.85 -9.65
CA ARG A 59 13.83 -3.16 -9.24
C ARG A 59 14.60 -4.00 -10.27
N ARG A 60 13.92 -4.77 -11.12
CA ARG A 60 14.56 -5.54 -12.21
C ARG A 60 15.14 -4.67 -13.32
N TYR A 61 14.62 -3.45 -13.48
CA TYR A 61 14.95 -2.61 -14.64
C TYR A 61 15.52 -1.24 -14.25
N VAL A 62 15.26 -0.77 -13.03
CA VAL A 62 15.70 0.55 -12.57
C VAL A 62 16.79 0.37 -11.53
N ARG A 63 17.93 1.04 -11.75
CA ARG A 63 19.04 1.04 -10.80
C ARG A 63 18.60 1.53 -9.41
N PRO A 64 19.15 0.98 -8.32
CA PRO A 64 18.75 1.35 -6.95
C PRO A 64 18.88 2.84 -6.63
N ASP A 65 19.87 3.53 -7.19
CA ASP A 65 20.09 4.97 -6.98
C ASP A 65 19.06 5.85 -7.73
N LEU A 66 18.42 5.31 -8.77
CA LEU A 66 17.38 5.97 -9.54
C LEU A 66 15.96 5.56 -9.12
N PHE A 67 15.82 4.70 -8.12
CA PHE A 67 14.52 4.23 -7.64
C PHE A 67 14.35 4.44 -6.14
N ARG A 68 13.42 5.32 -5.77
CA ARG A 68 13.10 5.59 -4.36
C ARG A 68 11.67 5.22 -4.03
N ILE A 69 11.52 4.52 -2.92
CA ILE A 69 10.23 4.20 -2.30
C ILE A 69 9.98 5.20 -1.19
N TYR A 70 8.81 5.82 -1.21
CA TYR A 70 8.26 6.64 -0.16
C TYR A 70 6.94 6.04 0.32
N PHE A 71 6.42 6.52 1.44
CA PHE A 71 5.20 5.97 2.02
C PHE A 71 4.14 7.04 2.20
N PHE A 72 2.90 6.66 1.93
CA PHE A 72 1.74 7.51 2.19
C PHE A 72 1.62 7.85 3.69
N ASP A 73 2.06 6.93 4.56
CA ASP A 73 2.16 7.13 6.00
C ASP A 73 3.06 8.33 6.36
N ASP A 74 4.17 8.52 5.62
CA ASP A 74 5.04 9.69 5.81
C ASP A 74 4.41 10.96 5.25
N LEU A 75 3.59 10.84 4.20
CA LEU A 75 2.83 11.96 3.65
C LEU A 75 1.76 12.46 4.64
N GLU A 76 1.08 11.56 5.33
CA GLU A 76 0.10 11.90 6.36
C GLU A 76 0.77 12.48 7.61
N ARG A 77 1.90 11.90 8.05
CA ARG A 77 2.58 12.30 9.28
C ARG A 77 3.41 13.58 9.14
N ASP A 78 4.20 13.68 8.08
CA ASP A 78 5.13 14.80 7.83
C ASP A 78 5.24 15.09 6.32
N PRO A 79 4.20 15.72 5.73
CA PRO A 79 4.19 16.07 4.31
C PRO A 79 5.34 16.99 3.91
N ALA A 80 5.77 17.89 4.81
CA ALA A 80 6.86 18.81 4.55
C ALA A 80 8.21 18.08 4.50
N GLY A 81 8.48 17.20 5.46
CA GLY A 81 9.69 16.37 5.48
C GLY A 81 9.75 15.39 4.31
N LEU A 82 8.63 14.74 3.98
CA LEU A 82 8.55 13.88 2.80
C LEU A 82 8.90 14.65 1.52
N ARG A 83 8.30 15.83 1.34
CA ARG A 83 8.59 16.70 0.19
C ARG A 83 10.06 17.07 0.10
N ARG A 84 10.69 17.47 1.22
CA ARG A 84 12.13 17.78 1.25
C ARG A 84 12.96 16.58 0.78
N SER A 85 12.64 15.38 1.27
CA SER A 85 13.33 14.15 0.87
C SER A 85 13.16 13.83 -0.61
N ILE A 86 11.95 14.04 -1.17
CA ILE A 86 11.68 13.89 -2.61
C ILE A 86 12.52 14.87 -3.43
N LEU A 87 12.59 16.16 -3.03
CA LEU A 87 13.38 17.16 -3.74
C LEU A 87 14.86 16.81 -3.73
N SER A 88 15.40 16.39 -2.58
CA SER A 88 16.79 15.93 -2.49
C SER A 88 17.06 14.74 -3.41
N PHE A 89 16.15 13.76 -3.47
CA PHE A 89 16.29 12.62 -4.37
C PHE A 89 16.28 13.03 -5.85
N LEU A 90 15.51 14.05 -6.21
CA LEU A 90 15.46 14.60 -7.56
C LEU A 90 16.66 15.51 -7.89
N GLY A 91 17.58 15.74 -6.97
CA GLY A 91 18.69 16.69 -7.13
C GLY A 91 18.25 18.16 -7.13
N ALA A 92 17.06 18.46 -6.62
CA ALA A 92 16.53 19.82 -6.49
C ALA A 92 16.83 20.41 -5.10
N ASP A 93 16.65 21.72 -4.93
CA ASP A 93 16.80 22.38 -3.62
C ASP A 93 15.67 21.95 -2.66
N PRO A 94 15.97 21.24 -1.56
CA PRO A 94 14.96 20.81 -0.59
C PRO A 94 14.31 21.98 0.15
N ARG A 95 14.94 23.17 0.16
CA ARG A 95 14.39 24.37 0.82
C ARG A 95 13.45 25.17 -0.08
N LYS A 96 13.29 24.77 -1.35
CA LYS A 96 12.36 25.44 -2.28
C LYS A 96 10.96 25.50 -1.64
N PRO A 97 10.28 26.66 -1.59
CA PRO A 97 8.96 26.78 -0.98
C PRO A 97 7.88 26.02 -1.78
N SER A 98 6.82 25.57 -1.10
CA SER A 98 5.73 24.77 -1.69
C SER A 98 4.62 25.59 -2.40
N GLY A 99 4.88 26.85 -2.72
CA GLY A 99 3.87 27.75 -3.29
C GLY A 99 2.82 28.17 -2.27
N ARG A 100 1.60 28.48 -2.74
CA ARG A 100 0.50 29.04 -1.92
C ARG A 100 -0.25 28.02 -1.07
N LEU A 101 -0.08 26.73 -1.34
CA LEU A 101 -0.82 25.66 -0.65
C LEU A 101 -0.10 25.28 0.64
N THR A 102 -0.86 25.22 1.74
CA THR A 102 -0.36 24.71 3.01
C THR A 102 -0.16 23.20 2.94
N ALA A 103 0.69 22.66 3.81
CA ALA A 103 0.95 21.23 3.84
C ALA A 103 -0.28 20.39 4.25
N SER A 104 -1.25 21.01 4.92
CA SER A 104 -2.55 20.41 5.31
C SER A 104 -3.62 20.52 4.23
N TYR A 105 -3.34 21.19 3.10
CA TYR A 105 -4.34 21.38 2.06
C TYR A 105 -4.67 20.04 1.37
N ASN A 106 -5.95 19.68 1.39
CA ASN A 106 -6.49 18.51 0.72
C ASN A 106 -7.63 18.96 -0.19
N ALA A 107 -7.42 18.92 -1.51
CA ALA A 107 -8.44 19.32 -2.50
C ALA A 107 -9.69 18.40 -2.49
N GLN A 108 -9.60 17.26 -1.81
CA GLN A 108 -10.65 16.28 -1.64
C GLN A 108 -11.21 16.29 -0.21
N ALA A 109 -10.82 17.25 0.63
CA ALA A 109 -11.44 17.45 1.93
C ALA A 109 -12.96 17.68 1.77
N GLY A 110 -13.76 17.00 2.59
CA GLY A 110 -15.23 17.07 2.54
C GLY A 110 -15.89 16.15 1.50
N LYS A 111 -15.14 15.46 0.64
CA LYS A 111 -15.72 14.40 -0.20
C LYS A 111 -15.87 13.12 0.62
N GLU A 112 -17.12 12.70 0.80
CA GLU A 112 -17.43 11.49 1.58
C GLU A 112 -16.74 10.26 0.96
N LYS A 113 -16.02 9.53 1.80
CA LYS A 113 -15.49 8.20 1.48
C LYS A 113 -16.52 7.17 1.91
N LEU A 114 -16.57 6.05 1.21
CA LEU A 114 -17.35 4.91 1.67
C LEU A 114 -16.89 4.50 3.08
N PRO A 115 -17.80 4.22 4.02
CA PRO A 115 -17.43 3.81 5.37
C PRO A 115 -16.75 2.42 5.33
N LEU A 116 -15.49 2.37 5.77
CA LEU A 116 -14.76 1.10 5.91
C LEU A 116 -15.16 0.42 7.22
N THR A 117 -16.20 -0.41 7.17
CA THR A 117 -16.64 -1.22 8.32
C THR A 117 -15.55 -2.20 8.77
N ASP A 118 -15.54 -2.57 10.05
CA ASP A 118 -14.54 -3.51 10.58
C ASP A 118 -14.61 -4.90 9.93
N LYS A 119 -15.82 -5.32 9.53
CA LYS A 119 -16.05 -6.55 8.77
C LYS A 119 -15.33 -6.52 7.42
N ILE A 120 -15.51 -5.45 6.64
CA ILE A 120 -14.83 -5.31 5.35
C ILE A 120 -13.34 -5.12 5.54
N ARG A 121 -12.92 -4.32 6.52
CA ARG A 121 -11.52 -4.10 6.86
C ARG A 121 -10.81 -5.43 7.14
N SER A 122 -11.42 -6.28 7.97
CA SER A 122 -10.88 -7.60 8.32
C SER A 122 -10.85 -8.54 7.11
N ALA A 123 -11.90 -8.54 6.29
CA ALA A 123 -11.94 -9.36 5.07
C ALA A 123 -10.85 -8.96 4.06
N LEU A 124 -10.66 -7.65 3.84
CA LEU A 124 -9.60 -7.12 2.99
C LEU A 124 -8.21 -7.43 3.55
N ALA A 125 -8.02 -7.26 4.86
CA ALA A 125 -6.75 -7.58 5.50
C ALA A 125 -6.39 -9.06 5.37
N GLN A 126 -7.37 -9.95 5.54
CA GLN A 126 -7.18 -11.38 5.34
C GLN A 126 -6.85 -11.71 3.88
N PHE A 127 -7.53 -11.08 2.92
CA PHE A 127 -7.23 -11.22 1.49
C PHE A 127 -5.79 -10.79 1.16
N PHE A 128 -5.33 -9.67 1.74
CA PHE A 128 -3.99 -9.14 1.53
C PHE A 128 -2.94 -9.65 2.52
N LYS A 129 -3.23 -10.66 3.36
CA LYS A 129 -2.33 -11.11 4.43
C LYS A 129 -0.90 -11.36 3.93
N GLN A 130 -0.75 -12.09 2.82
CA GLN A 130 0.56 -12.39 2.24
C GLN A 130 1.23 -11.16 1.63
N GLU A 131 0.45 -10.25 1.03
CA GLU A 131 1.00 -9.00 0.50
C GLU A 131 1.48 -8.07 1.63
N LEU A 132 0.73 -7.99 2.73
CA LEU A 132 1.12 -7.25 3.93
C LEU A 132 2.44 -7.79 4.50
N LYS A 133 2.60 -9.12 4.56
CA LYS A 133 3.85 -9.80 4.94
C LYS A 133 5.00 -9.43 3.98
N ALA A 134 4.77 -9.55 2.67
CA ALA A 134 5.77 -9.20 1.66
C ALA A 134 6.20 -7.73 1.75
N CYS A 135 5.28 -6.81 2.05
CA CYS A 135 5.59 -5.40 2.22
C CYS A 135 6.56 -5.13 3.39
N VAL A 136 6.46 -5.89 4.49
CA VAL A 136 7.38 -5.77 5.63
C VAL A 136 8.82 -6.04 5.18
N THR A 137 9.02 -7.13 4.44
CA THR A 137 10.33 -7.57 3.97
C THR A 137 10.85 -6.71 2.81
N GLU A 138 10.03 -6.45 1.81
CA GLU A 138 10.46 -5.84 0.55
C GLU A 138 10.56 -4.31 0.60
N LEU A 139 9.68 -3.66 1.36
CA LEU A 139 9.57 -2.20 1.43
C LEU A 139 10.21 -1.65 2.70
N GLY A 140 10.08 -2.36 3.83
CA GLY A 140 10.55 -1.88 5.13
C GLY A 140 9.84 -0.59 5.56
N GLY A 141 10.55 0.29 6.27
CA GLY A 141 10.02 1.59 6.69
C GLY A 141 8.68 1.51 7.44
N PRO A 142 7.72 2.41 7.16
CA PRO A 142 6.36 2.36 7.68
C PRO A 142 5.59 1.07 7.38
N ALA A 143 5.89 0.37 6.28
CA ALA A 143 5.19 -0.87 5.93
C ALA A 143 5.37 -1.99 6.97
N LYS A 144 6.44 -1.93 7.77
CA LYS A 144 6.64 -2.83 8.93
C LYS A 144 5.47 -2.81 9.92
N LYS A 145 4.72 -1.70 9.97
CA LYS A 145 3.61 -1.51 10.91
C LYS A 145 2.24 -1.85 10.32
N TRP A 146 2.13 -2.05 9.00
CA TRP A 146 0.84 -2.30 8.35
C TRP A 146 0.12 -3.55 8.84
N PRO A 147 0.77 -4.72 9.00
CA PRO A 147 0.04 -5.92 9.45
C PRO A 147 -0.56 -5.76 10.86
N ALA A 148 0.13 -5.05 11.75
CA ALA A 148 -0.33 -4.82 13.11
C ALA A 148 -1.64 -3.99 13.18
N ARG A 149 -1.95 -3.18 12.16
CA ARG A 149 -3.22 -2.43 12.05
C ARG A 149 -4.44 -3.34 11.95
N TYR A 150 -4.22 -4.60 11.55
CA TYR A 150 -5.26 -5.59 11.30
C TYR A 150 -5.17 -6.76 12.28
N GLY A 151 -4.45 -6.61 13.38
CA GLY A 151 -4.30 -7.66 14.40
C GLY A 151 -3.34 -8.78 14.02
N PHE A 152 -2.59 -8.67 12.92
CA PHE A 152 -1.55 -9.64 12.62
C PHE A 152 -0.31 -9.35 13.47
N SER A 153 0.05 -10.30 14.35
CA SER A 153 1.29 -10.23 15.12
C SER A 153 2.49 -10.35 14.18
N LEU A 154 3.41 -9.38 14.25
CA LEU A 154 4.69 -9.43 13.54
C LEU A 154 5.47 -10.71 13.88
N LEU A 155 5.42 -11.17 15.14
CA LEU A 155 6.14 -12.35 15.60
C LEU A 155 5.62 -13.63 14.94
N LEU A 156 4.30 -13.79 14.83
CA LEU A 156 3.66 -14.92 14.15
C LEU A 156 3.86 -14.87 12.63
N LEU A 157 3.89 -13.68 12.04
CA LEU A 157 4.17 -13.51 10.61
C LEU A 157 5.63 -13.86 10.26
N PHE A 158 6.58 -13.54 11.13
CA PHE A 158 7.99 -13.94 10.96
C PHE A 158 8.16 -15.45 11.13
N LEU A 159 7.52 -16.07 12.13
CA LEU A 159 7.53 -17.54 12.31
C LEU A 159 6.95 -18.27 11.09
N GLN A 160 5.78 -17.84 10.59
CA GLN A 160 5.21 -18.40 9.35
C GLN A 160 6.09 -18.17 8.13
N LEU A 161 6.95 -17.14 8.10
CA LEU A 161 7.89 -16.94 6.99
C LEU A 161 9.02 -17.97 7.05
N MET A 162 9.55 -18.24 8.24
CA MET A 162 10.59 -19.25 8.41
C MET A 162 10.06 -20.64 8.03
N ASP A 163 8.83 -20.98 8.43
CA ASP A 163 8.19 -22.24 8.04
C ASP A 163 7.99 -22.35 6.51
N ASP A 164 7.53 -21.28 5.84
CA ASP A 164 7.37 -21.27 4.37
C ASP A 164 8.73 -21.38 3.64
N PHE A 165 9.81 -20.82 4.19
CA PHE A 165 11.17 -20.93 3.65
C PHE A 165 11.79 -22.31 3.88
N ASP A 166 11.55 -22.93 5.04
CA ASP A 166 12.01 -24.29 5.34
C ASP A 166 11.33 -25.33 4.44
N ILE A 167 10.05 -25.15 4.10
CA ILE A 167 9.34 -26.01 3.13
C ILE A 167 9.93 -25.87 1.71
N LEU A 168 10.29 -24.65 1.29
CA LEU A 168 10.93 -24.43 -0.02
C LEU A 168 12.35 -25.01 -0.09
N PHE A 169 13.13 -24.92 0.99
CA PHE A 169 14.46 -25.52 1.06
C PHE A 169 14.44 -27.06 1.13
N TRP A 170 13.38 -27.66 1.69
CA TRP A 170 13.26 -29.12 1.74
C TRP A 170 12.85 -29.71 0.38
N CYS A 171 12.13 -28.96 -0.47
CA CYS A 171 11.78 -29.38 -1.83
C CYS A 171 12.95 -29.32 -2.81
N ASP A 172 13.95 -28.46 -2.58
CA ASP A 172 15.14 -28.35 -3.47
C ASP A 172 16.25 -29.38 -3.15
N TRP A 173 16.05 -30.27 -2.16
CA TRP A 173 17.00 -31.35 -1.81
C TRP A 173 16.54 -32.75 -2.25
N VAL A 174 15.39 -32.87 -2.91
CA VAL A 174 14.81 -34.14 -3.39
C VAL A 174 14.61 -34.15 -4.92
N ALA A 175 15.35 -33.32 -5.66
CA ALA A 175 15.39 -33.33 -7.13
C ALA A 175 16.75 -33.82 -7.65
#